data_AF-A0A7C5QZ11-F1
#
_entry.id   AF-A0A7C5QZ11-F1
#
_cell.length_a   1.000
_cell.length_b   1.000
_cell.length_c   1.000
_cell.angle_alpha   90.00
_cell.angle_beta   90.00
_cell.angle_gamma   90.00
#
_symmetry.space_group_name_H-M   'P 1'
#
loop_
_entity.id
_entity.type
_entity.pdbx_description
1 polymer ?
#
loop_
_entity_poly.entity_id
_entity_poly.type
_entity_poly.pdbx_seq_one_letter_code
_entity_poly.pdbx_strand_id
1 'polypeptide(L)'
;MPDATFQFIPAPHADAARFIRAKPAVTRQVFDDMLPELKARAFVISGLGDRAESRAELLLRTHVFQAYSAMEHRVLTEEQNIFPYWKYKTMGDDRVRDSHAALDGLILPANDPFWDDHFPPWDWGCRCQVIPMTREEVEDIKQSEADLPPEQRTVIDHDTPARLQHLRDGHLDRALPATDPRGPGVGLAQLGETRTWDVQSDYQRGREGALKWNPGDLRIPIEDFRNRYDPDLWAAFEQAMRRHDLGEGVSAWDWLTGQSLTPKTDYRILQTPTEMREVMKPVVDAVYPTLSRGERYYLDAYQGAMHRIINDPLREGRKLGVVAKQAMRYIDAAIAKSRTPENLIVWRSTYYPPVKPGEILSPAHFISTSLSKTHALNFDGDSLFEIRVPKGTPAFWMGGMPLSTEQELLLGRGTRLKILAVEQQGPRRLIRAEVMP
;
A
#
# COMPACT_ATOMS: atom_id res chain seq x y z
N MET A 1 15.52 -23.90 56.13
CA MET A 1 14.58 -23.73 55.01
C MET A 1 15.38 -23.88 53.73
N PRO A 2 14.99 -24.75 52.78
CA PRO A 2 15.79 -25.02 51.59
C PRO A 2 15.76 -23.83 50.62
N ASP A 3 16.82 -23.76 49.81
CA ASP A 3 17.18 -22.74 48.83
C ASP A 3 16.03 -22.11 48.03
N ALA A 4 15.92 -20.78 48.09
CA ALA A 4 15.10 -20.00 47.18
C ALA A 4 15.91 -19.66 45.93
N THR A 5 15.80 -20.49 44.90
CA THR A 5 16.36 -20.27 43.57
C THR A 5 15.55 -19.19 42.85
N PHE A 6 16.18 -18.06 42.47
CA PHE A 6 15.52 -17.06 41.63
C PHE A 6 15.24 -17.64 40.23
N GLN A 7 13.96 -17.72 39.85
CA GLN A 7 13.51 -18.17 38.52
C GLN A 7 13.46 -16.98 37.55
N PHE A 8 14.27 -17.00 36.50
CA PHE A 8 14.32 -15.97 35.44
C PHE A 8 13.55 -16.36 34.16
N ILE A 9 12.76 -17.44 34.21
CA ILE A 9 11.88 -17.86 33.11
C ILE A 9 10.48 -17.31 33.41
N PRO A 10 9.78 -16.64 32.46
CA PRO A 10 8.43 -16.15 32.69
C PRO A 10 7.48 -17.31 32.95
N ALA A 11 7.13 -17.53 34.22
CA ALA A 11 6.02 -18.39 34.60
C ALA A 11 4.75 -17.52 34.70
N PRO A 12 3.61 -17.95 34.13
CA PRO A 12 2.36 -17.24 34.35
C PRO A 12 1.99 -17.36 35.83
N HIS A 13 2.24 -16.30 36.60
CA HIS A 13 1.85 -16.20 38.00
C HIS A 13 0.33 -15.99 38.08
N ALA A 14 -0.43 -17.08 37.90
CA ALA A 14 -1.89 -17.07 37.98
C ALA A 14 -2.39 -16.43 39.28
N ASP A 15 -1.65 -16.62 40.38
CA ASP A 15 -1.98 -16.00 41.68
C ASP A 15 -1.66 -14.52 41.74
N ALA A 16 -0.57 -14.05 41.13
CA ALA A 16 -0.29 -12.62 41.02
C ALA A 16 -1.29 -11.93 40.10
N ALA A 17 -1.63 -12.54 38.96
CA ALA A 17 -2.66 -12.05 38.05
C ALA A 17 -4.04 -12.01 38.73
N ARG A 18 -4.39 -13.04 39.51
CA ARG A 18 -5.63 -13.10 40.30
C ARG A 18 -5.64 -12.04 41.39
N PHE A 19 -4.53 -11.86 42.10
CA PHE A 19 -4.35 -10.84 43.13
C PHE A 19 -4.50 -9.42 42.55
N ILE A 20 -3.86 -9.12 41.42
CA ILE A 20 -3.96 -7.83 40.73
C ILE A 20 -5.39 -7.60 40.23
N ARG A 21 -6.02 -8.60 39.59
CA ARG A 21 -7.42 -8.50 39.13
C ARG A 21 -8.43 -8.34 40.26
N ALA A 22 -8.13 -8.86 41.45
CA ALA A 22 -8.97 -8.74 42.64
C ALA A 22 -8.80 -7.40 43.36
N LYS A 23 -7.82 -6.56 42.98
CA LYS A 23 -7.71 -5.20 43.52
C LYS A 23 -8.80 -4.31 42.91
N PRO A 24 -9.41 -3.41 43.71
CA PRO A 24 -10.24 -2.36 43.17
C PRO A 24 -9.46 -1.57 42.12
N ALA A 25 -10.03 -1.41 40.92
CA ALA A 25 -9.45 -0.53 39.92
C ALA A 25 -9.43 0.89 40.49
N VAL A 26 -8.24 1.44 40.72
CA VAL A 26 -8.07 2.82 41.15
C VAL A 26 -8.34 3.68 39.92
N THR A 27 -9.42 4.46 39.96
CA THR A 27 -9.77 5.38 38.87
C THR A 27 -8.88 6.63 38.93
N ARG A 28 -8.81 7.37 37.82
CA ARG A 28 -8.12 8.66 37.75
C ARG A 28 -8.58 9.62 38.85
N GLN A 29 -9.89 9.68 39.12
CA GLN A 29 -10.46 10.49 40.19
C GLN A 29 -9.86 10.16 41.56
N VAL A 30 -9.66 8.87 41.86
CA VAL A 30 -9.04 8.46 43.13
C VAL A 30 -7.59 8.92 43.21
N PHE A 31 -6.84 8.93 42.10
CA PHE A 31 -5.48 9.49 42.04
C PHE A 31 -5.50 11.01 42.21
N ASP A 32 -6.39 11.71 41.51
CA ASP A 32 -6.52 13.16 41.54
C ASP A 32 -6.94 13.69 42.92
N ASP A 33 -7.72 12.90 43.67
CA ASP A 33 -8.15 13.22 45.03
C ASP A 33 -7.13 12.79 46.10
N MET A 34 -6.00 12.16 45.71
CA MET A 34 -4.94 11.83 46.67
C MET A 34 -4.26 13.07 47.23
N LEU A 35 -3.82 12.96 48.49
CA LEU A 35 -2.91 13.92 49.09
C LEU A 35 -1.61 14.03 48.27
N PRO A 36 -1.00 15.23 48.17
CA PRO A 36 0.19 15.47 47.35
C PRO A 36 1.35 14.48 47.59
N GLU A 37 1.58 14.07 48.83
CA GLU A 37 2.64 13.15 49.22
C GLU A 37 2.38 11.71 48.74
N LEU A 38 1.11 11.31 48.63
CA LEU A 38 0.71 10.01 48.10
C LEU A 38 0.80 9.98 46.56
N LYS A 39 0.49 11.09 45.89
CA LYS A 39 0.76 11.26 44.45
C LYS A 39 2.25 11.15 44.16
N ALA A 40 3.09 11.81 44.96
CA ALA A 40 4.54 11.73 44.84
C ALA A 40 5.05 10.29 45.03
N ARG A 41 4.55 9.56 46.03
CA ARG A 41 4.90 8.15 46.24
C ARG A 41 4.45 7.26 45.08
N ALA A 42 3.22 7.44 44.60
CA ALA A 42 2.70 6.69 43.46
C ALA A 42 3.54 6.96 42.20
N PHE A 43 3.87 8.22 41.92
CA PHE A 43 4.76 8.62 40.82
C PHE A 43 6.15 8.01 40.93
N VAL A 44 6.77 8.04 42.12
CA VAL A 44 8.11 7.46 42.35
C VAL A 44 8.12 5.94 42.11
N ILE A 45 7.03 5.25 42.45
CA ILE A 45 6.95 3.79 42.34
C ILE A 45 6.51 3.33 40.94
N SER A 46 5.62 4.06 40.26
CA SER A 46 5.03 3.63 38.98
C SER A 46 5.54 4.39 37.75
N GLY A 47 6.14 5.57 37.93
CA GLY A 47 6.51 6.47 36.84
C GLY A 47 5.32 7.13 36.13
N LEU A 48 4.09 6.90 36.59
CA LEU A 48 2.86 7.41 35.98
C LEU A 48 2.51 8.77 36.60
N GLY A 49 2.66 9.82 35.80
CA GLY A 49 2.11 11.15 36.06
C GLY A 49 1.67 11.80 34.75
N ASP A 50 1.02 12.95 34.80
CA ASP A 50 0.45 13.63 33.62
C ASP A 50 1.45 13.78 32.46
N ARG A 51 2.75 13.95 32.75
CA ARG A 51 3.81 14.04 31.74
C ARG A 51 4.12 12.70 31.06
N ALA A 52 4.02 11.57 31.78
CA ALA A 52 4.21 10.25 31.21
C ALA A 52 3.03 9.88 30.29
N GLU A 53 1.80 10.20 30.70
CA GLU A 53 0.60 10.04 29.86
C GLU A 53 0.66 10.94 28.63
N SER A 54 0.97 12.23 28.80
CA SER A 54 1.08 13.18 27.68
C SER A 54 2.16 12.75 26.68
N ARG A 55 3.28 12.19 27.17
CA ARG A 55 4.33 11.63 26.32
C ARG A 55 3.88 10.35 25.61
N ALA A 56 3.19 9.45 26.30
CA ALA A 56 2.64 8.24 25.69
C ALA A 56 1.59 8.58 24.62
N GLU A 57 0.70 9.54 24.89
CA GLU A 57 -0.27 10.05 23.92
C GLU A 57 0.43 10.67 22.71
N LEU A 58 1.45 11.51 22.91
CA LEU A 58 2.22 12.10 21.81
C LEU A 58 2.87 11.03 20.93
N LEU A 59 3.52 10.04 21.53
CA LEU A 59 4.17 8.94 20.82
C LEU A 59 3.15 8.10 20.05
N LEU A 60 2.06 7.70 20.69
CA LEU A 60 0.99 6.93 20.06
C LEU A 60 0.37 7.71 18.91
N ARG A 61 -0.03 8.96 19.13
CA ARG A 61 -0.62 9.80 18.07
C ARG A 61 0.33 9.95 16.90
N THR A 62 1.60 10.24 17.14
CA THR A 62 2.57 10.46 16.06
C THR A 62 2.79 9.18 15.26
N HIS A 63 3.13 8.08 15.93
CA HIS A 63 3.51 6.84 15.25
C HIS A 63 2.32 6.10 14.62
N VAL A 64 1.15 6.12 15.27
CA VAL A 64 -0.08 5.55 14.66
C VAL A 64 -0.52 6.38 13.46
N PHE A 65 -0.39 7.71 13.52
CA PHE A 65 -0.70 8.56 12.37
C PHE A 65 0.28 8.34 11.21
N GLN A 66 1.59 8.22 11.47
CA GLN A 66 2.58 7.84 10.45
C GLN A 66 2.28 6.47 9.83
N ALA A 67 1.88 5.48 10.65
CA ALA A 67 1.48 4.16 10.15
C ALA A 67 0.25 4.22 9.25
N TYR A 68 -0.76 5.00 9.65
CA TYR A 68 -1.94 5.25 8.83
C TYR A 68 -1.59 5.94 7.51
N SER A 69 -0.81 7.02 7.57
CA SER A 69 -0.36 7.76 6.39
C SER A 69 0.48 6.93 5.43
N ALA A 70 1.35 6.04 5.93
CA ALA A 70 2.12 5.13 5.08
C ALA A 70 1.22 4.11 4.35
N MET A 71 0.16 3.65 5.03
CA MET A 71 -0.84 2.78 4.43
C MET A 71 -1.62 3.50 3.33
N GLU A 72 -2.11 4.72 3.60
CA GLU A 72 -2.76 5.56 2.59
C GLU A 72 -1.83 5.81 1.40
N HIS A 73 -0.60 6.25 1.66
CA HIS A 73 0.39 6.50 0.60
C HIS A 73 0.62 5.28 -0.29
N ARG A 74 0.73 4.08 0.30
CA ARG A 74 0.87 2.84 -0.47
C ARG A 74 -0.33 2.58 -1.37
N VAL A 75 -1.55 2.72 -0.84
CA VAL A 75 -2.78 2.54 -1.63
C VAL A 75 -2.82 3.56 -2.77
N LEU A 76 -2.56 4.83 -2.46
CA LEU A 76 -2.54 5.91 -3.45
C LEU A 76 -1.48 5.69 -4.53
N THR A 77 -0.31 5.18 -4.17
CA THR A 77 0.77 4.84 -5.10
C THR A 77 0.38 3.67 -6.02
N GLU A 78 -0.24 2.62 -5.46
CA GLU A 78 -0.74 1.48 -6.25
C GLU A 78 -1.86 1.90 -7.23
N GLU A 79 -2.62 2.95 -6.90
CA GLU A 79 -3.77 3.43 -7.67
C GLU A 79 -3.48 4.68 -8.52
N GLN A 80 -2.21 5.10 -8.70
CA GLN A 80 -1.85 6.29 -9.50
C GLN A 80 -2.38 6.27 -10.94
N ASN A 81 -2.64 5.09 -11.51
CA ASN A 81 -3.24 4.97 -12.84
C ASN A 81 -4.71 5.42 -12.87
N ILE A 82 -5.42 5.29 -11.75
CA ILE A 82 -6.82 5.71 -11.57
C ILE A 82 -6.87 7.15 -11.03
N PHE A 83 -6.01 7.46 -10.06
CA PHE A 83 -5.92 8.75 -9.38
C PHE A 83 -4.54 9.39 -9.61
N PRO A 84 -4.27 9.94 -10.82
CA PRO A 84 -2.96 10.47 -11.17
C PRO A 84 -2.64 11.82 -10.53
N TYR A 85 -3.56 12.39 -9.76
CA TYR A 85 -3.38 13.65 -9.03
C TYR A 85 -3.75 13.45 -7.56
N TRP A 86 -3.10 14.21 -6.69
CA TRP A 86 -3.33 14.21 -5.25
C TRP A 86 -3.66 15.63 -4.79
N LYS A 87 -4.61 15.74 -3.87
CA LYS A 87 -5.06 17.00 -3.26
C LYS A 87 -4.64 17.04 -1.80
N TYR A 88 -3.94 18.10 -1.42
CA TYR A 88 -3.59 18.37 -0.04
C TYR A 88 -4.81 18.88 0.73
N LYS A 89 -5.14 18.28 1.87
CA LYS A 89 -6.28 18.66 2.70
C LYS A 89 -5.88 18.87 4.15
N THR A 90 -6.23 20.02 4.71
CA THR A 90 -6.06 20.32 6.13
C THR A 90 -7.33 20.00 6.91
N MET A 91 -7.21 19.99 8.24
CA MET A 91 -8.38 19.88 9.14
C MET A 91 -9.26 21.14 9.12
N GLY A 92 -8.77 22.27 8.61
CA GLY A 92 -9.50 23.53 8.56
C GLY A 92 -9.84 24.14 9.92
N ASP A 93 -9.22 23.68 11.01
CA ASP A 93 -9.45 24.19 12.37
C ASP A 93 -8.38 25.18 12.84
N ASP A 94 -8.60 25.74 14.02
CA ASP A 94 -7.80 26.79 14.62
C ASP A 94 -6.35 26.39 14.98
N ARG A 95 -6.06 25.09 14.95
CA ARG A 95 -4.74 24.53 15.25
C ARG A 95 -3.91 24.27 14.00
N VAL A 96 -4.47 24.45 12.81
CA VAL A 96 -3.73 24.35 11.55
C VAL A 96 -2.81 25.57 11.42
N ARG A 97 -1.51 25.32 11.29
CA ARG A 97 -0.50 26.36 11.08
C ARG A 97 -0.65 26.99 9.70
N ASP A 98 -0.29 28.26 9.59
CA ASP A 98 -0.45 29.05 8.36
C ASP A 98 0.19 28.41 7.12
N SER A 99 1.40 27.85 7.25
CA SER A 99 2.07 27.15 6.15
C SER A 99 1.30 25.92 5.67
N HIS A 100 0.59 25.23 6.57
CA HIS A 100 -0.29 24.11 6.22
C HIS A 100 -1.61 24.60 5.61
N ALA A 101 -2.18 25.69 6.16
CA ALA A 101 -3.41 26.30 5.66
C ALA A 101 -3.24 26.81 4.22
N ALA A 102 -2.08 27.37 3.88
CA ALA A 102 -1.75 27.82 2.52
C ALA A 102 -1.83 26.67 1.49
N LEU A 103 -1.50 25.45 1.90
CA LEU A 103 -1.57 24.25 1.07
C LEU A 103 -2.99 23.67 0.96
N ASP A 104 -3.98 24.15 1.72
CA ASP A 104 -5.33 23.57 1.67
C ASP A 104 -5.92 23.67 0.26
N GLY A 105 -6.28 22.51 -0.27
CA GLY A 105 -6.83 22.36 -1.60
C GLY A 105 -5.81 22.37 -2.73
N LEU A 106 -4.50 22.49 -2.48
CA LEU A 106 -3.47 22.36 -3.50
C LEU A 106 -3.55 20.98 -4.18
N ILE A 107 -3.56 20.95 -5.51
CA ILE A 107 -3.61 19.73 -6.33
C ILE A 107 -2.35 19.67 -7.18
N LEU A 108 -1.62 18.55 -7.08
CA LEU A 108 -0.41 18.26 -7.85
C LEU A 108 -0.51 16.86 -8.49
N PRO A 109 0.25 16.57 -9.55
CA PRO A 109 0.47 15.20 -10.01
C PRO A 109 0.94 14.29 -8.85
N ALA A 110 0.47 13.05 -8.83
CA ALA A 110 0.77 12.08 -7.77
C ALA A 110 2.27 11.71 -7.70
N ASN A 111 3.02 11.94 -8.78
CA ASN A 111 4.46 11.69 -8.87
C ASN A 111 5.31 12.97 -8.69
N ASP A 112 4.72 14.09 -8.25
CA ASP A 112 5.47 15.32 -8.02
C ASP A 112 6.39 15.19 -6.78
N PRO A 113 7.66 15.61 -6.84
CA PRO A 113 8.60 15.55 -5.71
C PRO A 113 8.14 16.30 -4.45
N PHE A 114 7.18 17.23 -4.56
CA PHE A 114 6.56 17.87 -3.40
C PHE A 114 6.08 16.84 -2.36
N TRP A 115 5.55 15.70 -2.80
CA TRP A 115 5.02 14.68 -1.90
C TRP A 115 6.12 13.95 -1.10
N ASP A 116 7.39 14.00 -1.53
CA ASP A 116 8.48 13.35 -0.80
C ASP A 116 8.71 13.99 0.58
N ASP A 117 8.52 15.32 0.68
CA ASP A 117 8.72 16.11 1.89
C ASP A 117 7.41 16.58 2.54
N HIS A 118 6.31 16.65 1.80
CA HIS A 118 5.03 17.24 2.26
C HIS A 118 3.87 16.25 2.34
N PHE A 119 4.10 14.94 2.19
CA PHE A 119 3.07 13.96 2.54
C PHE A 119 2.85 13.95 4.07
N PRO A 120 1.62 14.23 4.56
CA PRO A 120 1.36 14.33 5.99
C PRO A 120 1.60 13.02 6.76
N PRO A 121 2.16 13.07 7.99
CA PRO A 121 2.55 14.26 8.74
C PRO A 121 3.97 14.77 8.46
N TRP A 122 4.15 15.89 7.76
CA TRP A 122 5.49 16.46 7.50
C TRP A 122 6.01 17.42 8.58
N ASP A 123 5.26 17.62 9.67
CA ASP A 123 5.68 18.42 10.82
C ASP A 123 5.02 17.89 12.11
N TRP A 124 5.59 18.23 13.27
CA TRP A 124 5.02 17.88 14.58
C TRP A 124 3.57 18.37 14.73
N GLY A 125 2.70 17.46 15.17
CA GLY A 125 1.27 17.73 15.36
C GLY A 125 0.47 17.93 14.07
N CYS A 126 1.05 17.67 12.90
CA CYS A 126 0.33 17.70 11.63
C CYS A 126 -0.80 16.65 11.63
N ARG A 127 -1.98 17.07 11.15
CA ARG A 127 -3.19 16.23 11.00
C ARG A 127 -3.77 16.31 9.59
N CYS A 128 -3.01 16.88 8.65
CA CYS A 128 -3.42 17.02 7.27
C CYS A 128 -3.49 15.64 6.59
N GLN A 129 -4.19 15.57 5.46
CA GLN A 129 -4.44 14.35 4.70
C GLN A 129 -4.20 14.59 3.22
N VAL A 130 -4.12 13.51 2.45
CA VAL A 130 -4.03 13.54 0.99
C VAL A 130 -5.27 12.85 0.41
N ILE A 131 -5.96 13.52 -0.49
CA ILE A 131 -7.15 13.00 -1.16
C ILE A 131 -6.77 12.63 -2.60
N PRO A 132 -7.04 11.39 -3.07
CA PRO A 132 -6.86 11.01 -4.47
C PRO A 132 -7.82 11.77 -5.38
N MET A 133 -7.34 12.19 -6.56
CA MET A 133 -8.13 12.89 -7.56
C MET A 133 -7.97 12.21 -8.93
N THR A 134 -9.10 12.02 -9.62
CA THR A 134 -9.13 11.53 -11.01
C THR A 134 -8.76 12.63 -12.00
N ARG A 135 -8.46 12.25 -13.26
CA ARG A 135 -8.20 13.25 -14.32
C ARG A 135 -9.43 14.13 -14.57
N GLU A 136 -10.62 13.53 -14.62
CA GLU A 136 -11.87 14.24 -14.91
C GLU A 136 -12.16 15.30 -13.84
N GLU A 137 -12.05 14.97 -12.56
CA GLU A 137 -12.24 15.94 -11.47
C GLU A 137 -11.23 17.09 -11.53
N VAL A 138 -9.97 16.82 -11.91
CA VAL A 138 -8.95 17.87 -12.03
C VAL A 138 -9.22 18.77 -13.23
N GLU A 139 -9.66 18.23 -14.37
CA GLU A 139 -10.01 19.02 -15.54
C GLU A 139 -11.27 19.88 -15.29
N ASP A 140 -12.28 19.35 -14.58
CA ASP A 140 -13.45 20.12 -14.15
C ASP A 140 -13.06 21.29 -13.25
N ILE A 141 -12.15 21.04 -12.30
CA ILE A 141 -11.60 22.09 -11.43
C ILE A 141 -10.86 23.14 -12.26
N LYS A 142 -9.94 22.73 -13.14
CA LYS A 142 -9.20 23.64 -14.04
C LYS A 142 -10.16 24.51 -14.87
N GLN A 143 -11.24 23.93 -15.39
CA GLN A 143 -12.23 24.66 -16.17
C GLN A 143 -13.01 25.66 -15.30
N SER A 144 -13.42 25.25 -14.09
CA SER A 144 -14.14 26.12 -13.16
C SER A 144 -13.29 27.29 -12.65
N GLU A 145 -11.97 27.10 -12.57
CA GLU A 145 -11.00 28.09 -12.09
C GLU A 145 -10.28 28.84 -13.22
N ALA A 146 -10.67 28.63 -14.49
CA ALA A 146 -9.96 29.15 -15.65
C ALA A 146 -9.83 30.68 -15.66
N ASP A 147 -10.85 31.37 -15.16
CA ASP A 147 -10.92 32.84 -15.07
C ASP A 147 -10.35 33.39 -13.75
N LEU A 148 -9.99 32.53 -12.79
CA LEU A 148 -9.39 32.96 -11.53
C LEU A 148 -7.94 33.38 -11.73
N PRO A 149 -7.43 34.35 -10.95
CA PRO A 149 -6.01 34.67 -10.95
C PRO A 149 -5.19 33.47 -10.42
N PRO A 150 -3.93 33.30 -10.85
CA PRO A 150 -3.15 32.10 -10.53
C PRO A 150 -3.09 31.74 -9.05
N GLU A 151 -2.93 32.70 -8.15
CA GLU A 151 -2.88 32.53 -6.69
C GLU A 151 -4.16 31.94 -6.05
N GLN A 152 -5.28 31.94 -6.77
CA GLN A 152 -6.56 31.37 -6.31
C GLN A 152 -6.77 29.97 -6.88
N ARG A 153 -6.05 29.60 -7.94
CA ARG A 153 -6.16 28.28 -8.57
C ARG A 153 -5.56 27.20 -7.68
N THR A 154 -6.27 26.08 -7.56
CA THR A 154 -5.89 24.92 -6.74
C THR A 154 -4.92 24.00 -7.45
N VAL A 155 -5.01 23.88 -8.78
CA VAL A 155 -4.14 22.99 -9.57
C VAL A 155 -2.83 23.69 -9.93
N ILE A 156 -1.70 23.05 -9.62
CA ILE A 156 -0.37 23.42 -10.09
C ILE A 156 0.26 22.18 -10.72
N ASP A 157 0.53 22.22 -12.01
CA ASP A 157 1.14 21.11 -12.74
C ASP A 157 2.13 21.61 -13.79
N HIS A 158 2.54 20.71 -14.69
CA HIS A 158 3.50 20.99 -15.75
C HIS A 158 3.07 22.10 -16.72
N ASP A 159 1.78 22.46 -16.76
CA ASP A 159 1.28 23.57 -17.58
C ASP A 159 1.63 24.94 -16.96
N THR A 160 2.07 24.97 -15.69
CA THR A 160 2.45 26.18 -14.94
C THR A 160 3.87 26.09 -14.34
N PRO A 161 4.92 25.92 -15.16
CA PRO A 161 6.26 25.56 -14.69
C PRO A 161 6.88 26.56 -13.72
N ALA A 162 6.60 27.87 -13.88
CA ALA A 162 7.12 28.90 -12.98
C ALA A 162 6.51 28.79 -11.56
N ARG A 163 5.20 28.52 -11.45
CA ARG A 163 4.52 28.31 -10.17
C ARG A 163 4.96 27.01 -9.52
N LEU A 164 5.11 25.96 -10.32
CA LEU A 164 5.60 24.68 -9.84
C LEU A 164 7.03 24.79 -9.30
N GLN A 165 7.90 25.53 -9.99
CA GLN A 165 9.25 25.79 -9.48
C GLN A 165 9.23 26.63 -8.20
N HIS A 166 8.41 27.68 -8.14
CA HIS A 166 8.27 28.50 -6.94
C HIS A 166 7.83 27.68 -5.72
N LEU A 167 6.87 26.77 -5.90
CA LEU A 167 6.45 25.81 -4.88
C LEU A 167 7.61 24.92 -4.42
N ARG A 168 8.40 24.40 -5.36
CA ARG A 168 9.57 23.53 -5.07
C ARG A 168 10.71 24.27 -4.40
N ASP A 169 10.80 25.58 -4.60
CA ASP A 169 11.73 26.45 -3.86
C ASP A 169 11.25 26.71 -2.42
N GLY A 170 10.05 26.24 -2.07
CA GLY A 170 9.47 26.32 -0.73
C GLY A 170 8.49 27.49 -0.54
N HIS A 171 8.02 28.09 -1.64
CA HIS A 171 7.19 29.28 -1.60
C HIS A 171 5.88 29.09 -2.37
N LEU A 172 4.76 29.53 -1.81
CA LEU A 172 3.46 29.43 -2.47
C LEU A 172 2.72 30.76 -2.42
N ASP A 173 2.45 31.32 -3.59
CA ASP A 173 1.52 32.46 -3.71
C ASP A 173 0.07 31.96 -3.59
N ARG A 174 -0.59 32.35 -2.50
CA ARG A 174 -1.96 31.92 -2.18
C ARG A 174 -2.77 33.05 -1.57
N ALA A 175 -3.99 33.24 -2.07
CA ALA A 175 -5.02 34.01 -1.39
C ALA A 175 -5.90 33.05 -0.56
N LEU A 176 -5.88 33.19 0.77
CA LEU A 176 -6.77 32.40 1.63
C LEU A 176 -8.20 32.96 1.57
N PRO A 177 -9.24 32.10 1.67
CA PRO A 177 -10.65 32.53 1.58
C PRO A 177 -10.98 33.66 2.55
N ALA A 178 -11.83 34.60 2.11
CA ALA A 178 -12.24 35.76 2.91
C ALA A 178 -13.09 35.41 4.15
N THR A 179 -13.66 34.20 4.20
CA THR A 179 -14.41 33.70 5.35
C THR A 179 -13.72 32.48 5.91
N ASP A 180 -13.45 32.55 7.21
CA ASP A 180 -12.78 31.50 7.95
C ASP A 180 -13.78 30.73 8.82
N PRO A 181 -13.99 29.42 8.62
CA PRO A 181 -14.81 28.60 9.52
C PRO A 181 -14.27 28.53 10.97
N ARG A 182 -13.05 29.00 11.24
CA ARG A 182 -12.36 28.98 12.55
C ARG A 182 -12.73 30.14 13.49
N GLY A 183 -13.48 31.12 13.01
CA GLY A 183 -13.94 32.27 13.80
C GLY A 183 -12.90 33.39 13.94
N PRO A 184 -13.32 34.60 14.38
CA PRO A 184 -12.55 35.85 14.24
C PRO A 184 -11.30 36.01 15.14
N GLY A 185 -10.88 34.96 15.84
CA GLY A 185 -9.83 35.02 16.87
C GLY A 185 -8.58 34.18 16.61
N VAL A 186 -8.51 33.47 15.48
CA VAL A 186 -7.45 32.51 15.21
C VAL A 186 -6.51 33.01 14.12
N GLY A 187 -5.35 33.53 14.53
CA GLY A 187 -4.07 33.42 13.80
C GLY A 187 -3.90 34.08 12.43
N LEU A 188 -4.92 34.18 11.58
CA LEU A 188 -4.85 34.86 10.29
C LEU A 188 -5.48 36.23 10.44
N ALA A 189 -4.69 37.20 10.90
CA ALA A 189 -5.14 38.58 10.99
C ALA A 189 -5.49 39.22 9.62
N GLN A 190 -5.47 38.48 8.50
CA GLN A 190 -5.22 39.02 7.15
C GLN A 190 -5.93 38.19 6.04
N LEU A 191 -7.24 37.99 6.16
CA LEU A 191 -8.10 37.27 5.20
C LEU A 191 -8.27 38.06 3.88
N GLY A 192 -8.25 37.37 2.72
CA GLY A 192 -8.61 37.94 1.42
C GLY A 192 -7.50 38.62 0.59
N GLU A 193 -6.26 38.69 1.08
CA GLU A 193 -5.11 39.22 0.33
C GLU A 193 -4.19 38.10 -0.18
N THR A 194 -3.71 38.23 -1.43
CA THR A 194 -2.68 37.35 -2.02
C THR A 194 -1.34 37.56 -1.33
N ARG A 195 -0.68 36.47 -0.92
CA ARG A 195 0.64 36.49 -0.27
C ARG A 195 1.50 35.32 -0.68
N THR A 196 2.81 35.53 -0.61
CA THR A 196 3.81 34.46 -0.69
C THR A 196 3.97 33.81 0.69
N TRP A 197 3.58 32.55 0.80
CA TRP A 197 3.72 31.74 2.01
C TRP A 197 5.02 30.95 1.95
N ASP A 198 5.79 30.96 3.04
CA ASP A 198 6.86 29.98 3.25
C ASP A 198 6.22 28.65 3.66
N VAL A 199 6.27 27.70 2.74
CA VAL A 199 5.72 26.34 2.90
C VAL A 199 6.83 25.30 3.09
N GLN A 200 8.06 25.70 3.39
CA GLN A 200 9.14 24.76 3.70
C GLN A 200 8.82 23.93 4.95
N SER A 201 9.25 22.67 4.96
CA SER A 201 9.24 21.86 6.18
C SER A 201 10.27 22.36 7.18
N ASP A 202 10.04 22.10 8.47
CA ASP A 202 11.04 22.47 9.48
C ASP A 202 12.39 21.75 9.25
N TYR A 203 12.37 20.60 8.58
CA TYR A 203 13.56 19.89 8.12
C TYR A 203 14.29 20.66 7.01
N GLN A 204 13.58 21.16 5.99
CA GLN A 204 14.14 21.99 4.92
C GLN A 204 14.75 23.30 5.46
N ARG A 205 14.16 23.85 6.54
CA ARG A 205 14.71 25.01 7.26
C ARG A 205 15.91 24.68 8.17
N GLY A 206 16.31 23.41 8.28
CA GLY A 206 17.42 22.98 9.13
C GLY A 206 17.16 23.15 10.63
N ARG A 207 15.89 23.12 11.08
CA ARG A 207 15.58 23.24 12.51
C ARG A 207 16.02 21.99 13.27
N GLU A 208 16.66 22.20 14.41
CA GLU A 208 17.04 21.10 15.30
C GLU A 208 15.80 20.35 15.79
N GLY A 209 15.82 19.01 15.68
CA GLY A 209 14.69 18.17 16.09
C GLY A 209 13.49 18.20 15.13
N ALA A 210 13.64 18.73 13.92
CA ALA A 210 12.60 18.68 12.89
C ALA A 210 12.15 17.24 12.60
N LEU A 211 10.85 17.06 12.39
CA LEU A 211 10.29 15.78 11.98
C LEU A 211 10.74 15.49 10.54
N LYS A 212 11.39 14.34 10.33
CA LYS A 212 11.67 13.80 9.01
C LYS A 212 11.17 12.37 8.95
N TRP A 213 10.28 12.09 8.01
CA TRP A 213 9.78 10.75 7.76
C TRP A 213 9.40 10.64 6.28
N ASN A 214 9.41 9.43 5.73
CA ASN A 214 9.00 9.17 4.36
C ASN A 214 7.79 8.21 4.39
N PRO A 215 6.66 8.53 3.77
CA PRO A 215 5.47 7.67 3.76
C PRO A 215 5.68 6.33 3.03
N GLY A 216 6.65 6.26 2.13
CA GLY A 216 7.07 5.04 1.45
C GLY A 216 7.94 4.11 2.32
N ASP A 217 8.44 4.57 3.48
CA ASP A 217 9.25 3.75 4.38
C ASP A 217 8.93 4.01 5.86
N LEU A 218 8.33 3.00 6.51
CA LEU A 218 8.06 3.03 7.96
C LEU A 218 9.31 2.79 8.83
N ARG A 219 10.49 2.64 8.23
CA ARG A 219 11.71 2.33 8.96
C ARG A 219 12.23 3.53 9.77
N ILE A 220 12.69 3.20 10.97
CA ILE A 220 13.44 4.11 11.83
C ILE A 220 14.93 3.74 11.67
N PRO A 221 15.84 4.70 11.43
CA PRO A 221 17.28 4.42 11.37
C PRO A 221 17.77 3.86 12.72
N ILE A 222 18.05 2.55 12.75
CA ILE A 222 18.32 1.85 14.01
C ILE A 222 19.63 2.32 14.68
N GLU A 223 20.62 2.74 13.89
CA GLU A 223 21.90 3.28 14.38
C GLU A 223 21.71 4.64 15.07
N ASP A 224 20.84 5.50 14.54
CA ASP A 224 20.50 6.78 15.17
C ASP A 224 19.77 6.58 16.50
N PHE A 225 19.05 5.46 16.63
CA PHE A 225 18.35 5.09 17.86
C PHE A 225 19.30 4.48 18.88
N ARG A 226 20.22 3.61 18.46
CA ARG A 226 21.20 2.93 19.31
C ARG A 226 22.03 3.89 20.17
N ASN A 227 22.51 4.96 19.56
CA ASN A 227 23.37 5.93 20.23
C ASN A 227 22.65 6.76 21.30
N ARG A 228 21.32 6.66 21.42
CA ARG A 228 20.50 7.42 22.39
C ARG A 228 20.24 6.66 23.69
N TYR A 229 20.59 5.39 23.78
CA TYR A 229 20.30 4.54 24.94
C TYR A 229 21.57 3.97 25.56
N ASP A 230 21.48 3.72 26.87
CA ASP A 230 22.48 2.97 27.60
C ASP A 230 22.69 1.56 26.99
N PRO A 231 23.93 1.04 26.92
CA PRO A 231 24.23 -0.25 26.28
C PRO A 231 23.42 -1.43 26.82
N ASP A 232 23.17 -1.48 28.13
CA ASP A 232 22.45 -2.60 28.75
C ASP A 232 20.95 -2.52 28.41
N LEU A 233 20.40 -1.30 28.44
CA LEU A 233 19.02 -1.04 28.02
C LEU A 233 18.82 -1.34 26.53
N TRP A 234 19.80 -0.99 25.69
CA TRP A 234 19.79 -1.33 24.26
C TRP A 234 19.80 -2.84 24.04
N ALA A 235 20.67 -3.57 24.74
CA ALA A 235 20.75 -5.02 24.62
C ALA A 235 19.42 -5.68 25.03
N ALA A 236 18.78 -5.20 26.09
CA ALA A 236 17.47 -5.68 26.52
C ALA A 236 16.37 -5.41 25.47
N PHE A 237 16.37 -4.20 24.87
CA PHE A 237 15.47 -3.83 23.79
C PHE A 237 15.65 -4.73 22.55
N GLU A 238 16.89 -4.88 22.07
CA GLU A 238 17.21 -5.74 20.92
C GLU A 238 16.73 -7.17 21.17
N GLN A 239 17.03 -7.73 22.35
CA GLN A 239 16.60 -9.08 22.70
C GLN A 239 15.08 -9.21 22.74
N ALA A 240 14.36 -8.18 23.19
CA ALA A 240 12.90 -8.16 23.17
C ALA A 240 12.34 -8.11 21.74
N MET A 241 12.90 -7.28 20.86
CA MET A 241 12.47 -7.17 19.46
C MET A 241 12.75 -8.44 18.65
N ARG A 242 13.87 -9.12 18.91
CA ARG A 242 14.19 -10.41 18.27
C ARG A 242 13.21 -11.53 18.64
N ARG A 243 12.60 -11.46 19.82
CA ARG A 243 11.59 -12.43 20.27
C ARG A 243 10.18 -12.10 19.81
N HIS A 244 9.92 -10.85 19.40
CA HIS A 244 8.59 -10.42 19.01
C HIS A 244 8.34 -10.79 17.55
N ASP A 245 7.57 -11.85 17.32
CA ASP A 245 7.18 -12.30 15.99
C ASP A 245 6.12 -11.37 15.38
N LEU A 246 6.39 -10.84 14.19
CA LEU A 246 5.46 -10.03 13.41
C LEU A 246 4.67 -10.86 12.37
N GLY A 247 4.90 -12.18 12.33
CA GLY A 247 4.28 -13.12 11.41
C GLY A 247 5.25 -13.66 10.36
N GLU A 248 4.92 -14.82 9.78
CA GLU A 248 5.70 -15.48 8.71
C GLU A 248 7.18 -15.73 9.09
N GLY A 249 7.47 -15.83 10.39
CA GLY A 249 8.83 -16.05 10.91
C GLY A 249 9.73 -14.82 10.87
N VAL A 250 9.18 -13.62 10.68
CA VAL A 250 9.91 -12.36 10.69
C VAL A 250 9.73 -11.69 12.06
N SER A 251 10.82 -11.50 12.80
CA SER A 251 10.77 -10.77 14.07
C SER A 251 10.69 -9.25 13.86
N ALA A 252 10.28 -8.52 14.89
CA ALA A 252 10.34 -7.06 14.91
C ALA A 252 11.76 -6.54 14.69
N TRP A 253 12.78 -7.27 15.17
CA TRP A 253 14.16 -6.93 14.92
C TRP A 253 14.56 -7.10 13.45
N ASP A 254 14.12 -8.19 12.82
CA ASP A 254 14.38 -8.42 11.39
C ASP A 254 13.77 -7.28 10.57
N TRP A 255 12.53 -6.87 10.88
CA TRP A 255 11.89 -5.73 10.24
C TRP A 255 12.64 -4.40 10.49
N LEU A 256 12.99 -4.11 11.75
CA LEU A 256 13.77 -2.91 12.12
C LEU A 256 15.12 -2.83 11.40
N THR A 257 15.73 -3.97 11.10
CA THR A 257 17.02 -4.07 10.39
C THR A 257 16.87 -4.21 8.88
N GLY A 258 15.66 -4.01 8.35
CA GLY A 258 15.41 -3.85 6.91
C GLY A 258 14.85 -5.10 6.21
N GLN A 259 14.50 -6.15 6.95
CA GLN A 259 13.80 -7.29 6.38
C GLN A 259 12.33 -6.92 6.09
N SER A 260 11.86 -7.24 4.89
CA SER A 260 10.46 -7.02 4.52
C SER A 260 9.53 -7.98 5.28
N LEU A 261 8.38 -7.47 5.74
CA LEU A 261 7.28 -8.28 6.27
C LEU A 261 6.46 -8.95 5.16
N THR A 262 6.60 -8.50 3.92
CA THR A 262 6.09 -9.26 2.78
C THR A 262 6.86 -10.57 2.73
N PRO A 263 6.19 -11.73 2.70
CA PRO A 263 6.88 -13.01 2.58
C PRO A 263 7.89 -12.91 1.45
N LYS A 264 9.15 -13.28 1.70
CA LYS A 264 10.10 -13.54 0.62
C LYS A 264 9.53 -14.69 -0.19
N THR A 265 8.75 -14.33 -1.20
CA THR A 265 8.28 -15.24 -2.21
C THR A 265 9.31 -15.15 -3.33
N ASP A 266 9.85 -16.29 -3.75
CA ASP A 266 10.74 -16.33 -4.93
C ASP A 266 9.99 -15.97 -6.22
N TYR A 267 8.69 -15.64 -6.12
CA TYR A 267 7.82 -15.24 -7.20
C TYR A 267 7.86 -13.73 -7.42
N ARG A 268 8.22 -13.32 -8.63
CA ARG A 268 8.38 -11.92 -9.01
C ARG A 268 7.06 -11.34 -9.54
N ILE A 269 6.77 -10.11 -9.14
CA ILE A 269 5.74 -9.26 -9.76
C ILE A 269 6.45 -8.41 -10.81
N LEU A 270 6.06 -8.57 -12.08
CA LEU A 270 6.56 -7.70 -13.15
C LEU A 270 5.75 -6.40 -13.11
N GLN A 271 6.40 -5.29 -12.72
CA GLN A 271 5.74 -4.03 -12.40
C GLN A 271 5.43 -3.20 -13.65
N THR A 272 6.32 -3.26 -14.65
CA THR A 272 6.23 -2.39 -15.84
C THR A 272 6.06 -3.18 -17.14
N PRO A 273 5.41 -2.60 -18.17
CA PRO A 273 5.34 -3.23 -19.50
C PRO A 273 6.73 -3.53 -20.11
N THR A 274 7.73 -2.70 -19.81
CA THR A 274 9.12 -2.92 -20.25
C THR A 274 9.69 -4.19 -19.62
N GLU A 275 9.57 -4.33 -18.30
CA GLU A 275 10.03 -5.51 -17.56
C GLU A 275 9.32 -6.78 -18.04
N MET A 276 8.01 -6.72 -18.29
CA MET A 276 7.25 -7.84 -18.85
C MET A 276 7.81 -8.28 -20.20
N ARG A 277 8.14 -7.34 -21.10
CA ARG A 277 8.76 -7.65 -22.39
C ARG A 277 10.14 -8.25 -22.21
N GLU A 278 10.98 -7.66 -21.37
CA GLU A 278 12.34 -8.16 -21.13
C GLU A 278 12.35 -9.62 -20.65
N VAL A 279 11.41 -9.97 -19.76
CA VAL A 279 11.31 -11.33 -19.21
C VAL A 279 10.64 -12.31 -20.17
N MET A 280 9.52 -11.91 -20.80
CA MET A 280 8.65 -12.86 -21.51
C MET A 280 8.89 -12.91 -23.01
N LYS A 281 9.36 -11.82 -23.64
CA LYS A 281 9.59 -11.75 -25.09
C LYS A 281 10.65 -12.76 -25.58
N PRO A 282 11.76 -13.02 -24.87
CA PRO A 282 12.72 -14.05 -25.29
C PRO A 282 12.12 -15.45 -25.38
N VAL A 283 11.18 -15.80 -24.47
CA VAL A 283 10.47 -17.08 -24.51
C VAL A 283 9.58 -17.15 -25.76
N VAL A 284 8.80 -16.10 -26.02
CA VAL A 284 7.93 -16.06 -27.19
C VAL A 284 8.75 -16.08 -28.48
N ASP A 285 9.87 -15.37 -28.58
CA ASP A 285 10.72 -15.33 -29.78
C ASP A 285 11.38 -16.68 -30.08
N ALA A 286 11.70 -17.46 -29.05
CA ALA A 286 12.20 -18.82 -29.22
C ALA A 286 11.09 -19.79 -29.69
N VAL A 287 9.85 -19.62 -29.19
CA VAL A 287 8.75 -20.56 -29.43
C VAL A 287 7.98 -20.24 -30.71
N TYR A 288 7.66 -18.98 -30.97
CA TYR A 288 6.77 -18.52 -32.04
C TYR A 288 7.13 -19.03 -33.44
N PRO A 289 8.43 -19.08 -33.85
CA PRO A 289 8.84 -19.66 -35.13
C PRO A 289 8.55 -21.15 -35.26
N THR A 290 8.54 -21.89 -34.13
CA THR A 290 8.28 -23.34 -34.09
C THR A 290 6.79 -23.69 -34.12
N LEU A 291 5.93 -22.67 -34.04
CA LEU A 291 4.49 -22.86 -34.12
C LEU A 291 4.07 -23.21 -35.55
N SER A 292 3.08 -24.09 -35.68
CA SER A 292 2.40 -24.34 -36.94
C SER A 292 1.50 -23.14 -37.30
N ARG A 293 1.07 -23.08 -38.57
CA ARG A 293 0.09 -22.07 -39.00
C ARG A 293 -1.22 -22.14 -38.20
N GLY A 294 -1.68 -23.35 -37.86
CA GLY A 294 -2.89 -23.55 -37.07
C GLY A 294 -2.74 -23.08 -35.63
N GLU A 295 -1.59 -23.35 -34.99
CA GLU A 295 -1.30 -22.87 -33.64
C GLU A 295 -1.29 -21.34 -33.57
N ARG A 296 -0.59 -20.67 -34.50
CA ARG A 296 -0.58 -19.20 -34.56
C ARG A 296 -1.97 -18.62 -34.79
N TYR A 297 -2.72 -19.19 -35.74
CA TYR A 297 -4.08 -18.73 -36.06
C TYR A 297 -5.02 -18.85 -34.87
N TYR A 298 -5.03 -19.99 -34.18
CA TYR A 298 -5.97 -20.20 -33.08
C TYR A 298 -5.56 -19.51 -31.78
N LEU A 299 -4.26 -19.25 -31.56
CA LEU A 299 -3.81 -18.32 -30.52
C LEU A 299 -4.34 -16.90 -30.81
N ASP A 300 -4.16 -16.41 -32.03
CA ASP A 300 -4.66 -15.09 -32.42
C ASP A 300 -6.18 -14.98 -32.27
N ALA A 301 -6.92 -15.98 -32.78
CA ALA A 301 -8.37 -16.04 -32.67
C ALA A 301 -8.85 -16.11 -31.20
N TYR A 302 -8.08 -16.71 -30.30
CA TYR A 302 -8.38 -16.79 -28.87
C TYR A 302 -8.48 -15.41 -28.21
N GLN A 303 -7.63 -14.45 -28.60
CA GLN A 303 -7.71 -13.07 -28.13
C GLN A 303 -9.04 -12.39 -28.53
N GLY A 304 -9.65 -12.83 -29.62
CA GLY A 304 -10.98 -12.40 -30.07
C GLY A 304 -12.11 -13.22 -29.47
N ALA A 305 -13.16 -13.49 -30.24
CA ALA A 305 -14.36 -14.19 -29.75
C ALA A 305 -14.11 -15.67 -29.38
N MET A 306 -13.00 -16.29 -29.81
CA MET A 306 -12.79 -17.72 -29.65
C MET A 306 -12.61 -18.14 -28.17
N HIS A 307 -12.11 -17.28 -27.28
CA HIS A 307 -12.01 -17.64 -25.86
C HIS A 307 -13.37 -17.99 -25.24
N ARG A 308 -14.45 -17.27 -25.60
CA ARG A 308 -15.82 -17.59 -25.14
C ARG A 308 -16.34 -18.89 -25.74
N ILE A 309 -16.13 -19.05 -27.05
CA ILE A 309 -16.56 -20.25 -27.81
C ILE A 309 -15.94 -21.53 -27.23
N ILE A 310 -14.74 -21.45 -26.68
CA ILE A 310 -14.07 -22.58 -26.03
C ILE A 310 -14.42 -22.65 -24.53
N ASN A 311 -14.24 -21.57 -23.78
CA ASN A 311 -14.27 -21.64 -22.32
C ASN A 311 -15.69 -21.69 -21.75
N ASP A 312 -16.68 -21.03 -22.34
CA ASP A 312 -18.04 -21.01 -21.78
C ASP A 312 -18.67 -22.41 -21.78
N PRO A 313 -18.64 -23.18 -22.88
CA PRO A 313 -19.10 -24.56 -22.84
C PRO A 313 -18.33 -25.43 -21.84
N LEU A 314 -17.01 -25.23 -21.70
CA LEU A 314 -16.19 -25.99 -20.75
C LEU A 314 -16.52 -25.66 -19.29
N ARG A 315 -16.85 -24.40 -18.97
CA ARG A 315 -17.32 -23.97 -17.63
C ARG A 315 -18.65 -24.61 -17.27
N GLU A 316 -19.54 -24.69 -18.24
CA GLU A 316 -20.91 -25.21 -18.07
C GLU A 316 -21.00 -26.74 -18.24
N GLY A 317 -19.89 -27.43 -18.51
CA GLY A 317 -19.88 -28.88 -18.80
C GLY A 317 -20.57 -29.27 -20.10
N ARG A 318 -20.78 -28.32 -21.03
CA ARG A 318 -21.38 -28.54 -22.34
C ARG A 318 -20.37 -29.13 -23.34
N LYS A 319 -20.89 -29.82 -24.35
CA LYS A 319 -20.08 -30.35 -25.45
C LYS A 319 -19.57 -29.22 -26.36
N LEU A 320 -18.27 -29.24 -26.64
CA LEU A 320 -17.66 -28.34 -27.62
C LEU A 320 -18.06 -28.69 -29.06
N GLY A 321 -18.31 -27.66 -29.87
CA GLY A 321 -18.46 -27.78 -31.33
C GLY A 321 -17.16 -28.21 -32.02
N VAL A 322 -17.23 -28.63 -33.28
CA VAL A 322 -16.07 -29.16 -34.04
C VAL A 322 -14.94 -28.13 -34.14
N VAL A 323 -15.28 -26.88 -34.47
CA VAL A 323 -14.31 -25.78 -34.57
C VAL A 323 -13.66 -25.49 -33.20
N ALA A 324 -14.46 -25.43 -32.13
CA ALA A 324 -13.95 -25.18 -30.78
C ALA A 324 -13.03 -26.31 -30.29
N LYS A 325 -13.35 -27.57 -30.60
CA LYS A 325 -12.47 -28.73 -30.33
C LYS A 325 -11.16 -28.63 -31.08
N GLN A 326 -11.20 -28.23 -32.36
CA GLN A 326 -9.99 -28.06 -33.16
C GLN A 326 -9.13 -26.93 -32.63
N ALA A 327 -9.72 -25.76 -32.35
CA ALA A 327 -9.05 -24.61 -31.77
C ALA A 327 -8.37 -24.96 -30.45
N MET A 328 -9.11 -25.63 -29.54
CA MET A 328 -8.58 -26.10 -28.26
C MET A 328 -7.34 -26.97 -28.43
N ARG A 329 -7.34 -27.94 -29.36
CA ARG A 329 -6.18 -28.82 -29.62
C ARG A 329 -4.96 -28.05 -30.11
N TYR A 330 -5.15 -27.04 -30.95
CA TYR A 330 -4.03 -26.20 -31.43
C TYR A 330 -3.47 -25.32 -30.32
N ILE A 331 -4.34 -24.72 -29.48
CA ILE A 331 -3.90 -23.89 -28.36
C ILE A 331 -3.16 -24.75 -27.32
N ASP A 332 -3.64 -25.95 -27.01
CA ASP A 332 -2.93 -26.90 -26.14
C ASP A 332 -1.53 -27.22 -26.68
N ALA A 333 -1.43 -27.52 -27.98
CA ALA A 333 -0.16 -27.83 -28.62
C ALA A 333 0.81 -26.64 -28.58
N ALA A 334 0.30 -25.41 -28.70
CA ALA A 334 1.11 -24.20 -28.58
C ALA A 334 1.58 -23.96 -27.13
N ILE A 335 0.69 -24.06 -26.13
CA ILE A 335 1.04 -23.93 -24.71
C ILE A 335 2.06 -24.99 -24.31
N ALA A 336 1.94 -26.22 -24.84
CA ALA A 336 2.88 -27.31 -24.56
C ALA A 336 4.32 -27.00 -25.01
N LYS A 337 4.54 -26.06 -25.94
CA LYS A 337 5.86 -25.63 -26.43
C LYS A 337 6.47 -24.48 -25.64
N SER A 338 5.71 -23.84 -24.75
CA SER A 338 6.14 -22.66 -23.99
C SER A 338 6.11 -22.93 -22.49
N ARG A 339 6.99 -22.24 -21.75
CA ARG A 339 7.14 -22.37 -20.30
C ARG A 339 7.43 -21.02 -19.67
N THR A 340 6.95 -20.79 -18.45
CA THR A 340 7.34 -19.60 -17.68
C THR A 340 8.85 -19.60 -17.40
N PRO A 341 9.56 -18.48 -17.62
CA PRO A 341 11.02 -18.42 -17.50
C PRO A 341 11.50 -18.36 -16.04
N GLU A 342 10.65 -17.84 -15.16
CA GLU A 342 10.89 -17.69 -13.72
C GLU A 342 9.59 -17.87 -12.93
N ASN A 343 9.68 -17.82 -11.61
CA ASN A 343 8.52 -17.83 -10.72
C ASN A 343 7.83 -16.47 -10.84
N LEU A 344 6.57 -16.45 -11.24
CA LEU A 344 5.82 -15.22 -11.52
C LEU A 344 4.56 -15.15 -10.68
N ILE A 345 4.17 -13.95 -10.27
CA ILE A 345 2.78 -13.69 -9.87
C ILE A 345 2.01 -13.23 -11.11
N VAL A 346 0.77 -13.71 -11.26
CA VAL A 346 -0.18 -13.24 -12.28
C VAL A 346 -1.55 -12.95 -11.66
N TRP A 347 -2.34 -12.11 -12.31
CA TRP A 347 -3.60 -11.60 -11.79
C TRP A 347 -4.77 -11.96 -12.69
N ARG A 348 -5.93 -12.22 -12.09
CA ARG A 348 -7.18 -12.43 -12.85
C ARG A 348 -8.35 -11.86 -12.06
N SER A 349 -9.03 -10.86 -12.61
CA SER A 349 -10.34 -10.45 -12.12
C SER A 349 -11.43 -11.28 -12.78
N THR A 350 -12.39 -11.77 -12.00
CA THR A 350 -13.54 -12.52 -12.52
C THR A 350 -14.66 -12.61 -11.47
N TYR A 351 -15.87 -12.94 -11.91
CA TYR A 351 -16.91 -13.42 -11.00
C TYR A 351 -16.63 -14.88 -10.67
N TYR A 352 -16.49 -15.20 -9.39
CA TYR A 352 -16.19 -16.56 -8.95
C TYR A 352 -17.04 -16.97 -7.75
N PRO A 353 -17.46 -18.23 -7.63
CA PRO A 353 -18.09 -18.71 -6.40
C PRO A 353 -17.16 -18.57 -5.19
N PRO A 354 -17.69 -18.46 -3.96
CA PRO A 354 -16.87 -18.49 -2.76
C PRO A 354 -16.00 -19.76 -2.69
N VAL A 355 -14.71 -19.60 -2.36
CA VAL A 355 -13.73 -20.69 -2.17
C VAL A 355 -13.13 -20.64 -0.78
N LYS A 356 -12.45 -21.72 -0.36
CA LYS A 356 -11.79 -21.80 0.96
C LYS A 356 -10.29 -22.04 0.86
N PRO A 357 -9.48 -21.53 1.81
CA PRO A 357 -8.07 -21.92 1.92
C PRO A 357 -7.91 -23.45 1.96
N GLY A 358 -6.93 -23.96 1.22
CA GLY A 358 -6.65 -25.40 1.07
C GLY A 358 -7.41 -26.09 -0.07
N GLU A 359 -8.44 -25.46 -0.63
CA GLU A 359 -9.19 -26.00 -1.77
C GLU A 359 -8.31 -26.11 -3.03
N ILE A 360 -8.53 -27.14 -3.84
CA ILE A 360 -7.85 -27.34 -5.12
C ILE A 360 -8.86 -27.14 -6.25
N LEU A 361 -8.68 -26.07 -7.02
CA LEU A 361 -9.45 -25.79 -8.22
C LEU A 361 -8.80 -26.49 -9.42
N SER A 362 -9.60 -27.09 -10.28
CA SER A 362 -9.12 -27.75 -11.50
C SER A 362 -10.04 -27.44 -12.70
N PRO A 363 -10.06 -26.19 -13.18
CA PRO A 363 -10.93 -25.79 -14.29
C PRO A 363 -10.62 -26.58 -15.57
N ALA A 364 -11.67 -27.04 -16.24
CA ALA A 364 -11.58 -27.74 -17.53
C ALA A 364 -11.25 -26.81 -18.71
N HIS A 365 -11.35 -25.49 -18.50
CA HIS A 365 -11.10 -24.43 -19.48
C HIS A 365 -9.69 -23.81 -19.30
N PHE A 366 -9.26 -23.02 -20.27
CA PHE A 366 -8.02 -22.24 -20.14
C PHE A 366 -8.18 -21.11 -19.12
N ILE A 367 -7.10 -20.72 -18.44
CA ILE A 367 -7.12 -19.65 -17.44
C ILE A 367 -6.39 -18.44 -18.01
N SER A 368 -7.14 -17.47 -18.51
CA SER A 368 -6.64 -16.16 -18.90
C SER A 368 -6.23 -15.37 -17.66
N THR A 369 -4.97 -14.92 -17.62
CA THR A 369 -4.40 -14.11 -16.54
C THR A 369 -3.64 -12.94 -17.12
N SER A 370 -3.41 -11.89 -16.35
CA SER A 370 -2.57 -10.75 -16.73
C SER A 370 -1.28 -10.77 -15.93
N LEU A 371 -0.19 -10.29 -16.52
CA LEU A 371 1.04 -9.95 -15.80
C LEU A 371 0.93 -8.61 -15.04
N SER A 372 -0.14 -7.82 -15.25
CA SER A 372 -0.38 -6.55 -14.57
C SER A 372 -1.61 -6.64 -13.66
N LYS A 373 -1.43 -6.32 -12.38
CA LYS A 373 -2.54 -6.16 -11.41
C LYS A 373 -3.51 -5.08 -11.87
N THR A 374 -3.00 -3.92 -12.29
CA THR A 374 -3.84 -2.79 -12.76
C THR A 374 -4.66 -3.19 -13.98
N HIS A 375 -4.04 -3.86 -14.96
CA HIS A 375 -4.76 -4.31 -16.14
C HIS A 375 -5.83 -5.35 -15.77
N ALA A 376 -5.53 -6.29 -14.87
CA ALA A 376 -6.51 -7.25 -14.38
C ALA A 376 -7.71 -6.57 -13.67
N LEU A 377 -7.49 -5.46 -12.96
CA LEU A 377 -8.55 -4.75 -12.26
C LEU A 377 -9.56 -4.05 -13.18
N ASN A 378 -9.16 -3.70 -14.41
CA ASN A 378 -10.03 -3.12 -15.44
C ASN A 378 -11.16 -4.08 -15.89
N PHE A 379 -11.06 -5.37 -15.58
CA PHE A 379 -12.09 -6.35 -15.88
C PHE A 379 -13.07 -6.49 -14.71
N ASP A 380 -14.36 -6.55 -15.04
CA ASP A 380 -15.44 -6.77 -14.08
C ASP A 380 -15.28 -8.09 -13.31
N GLY A 381 -15.60 -8.05 -12.02
CA GLY A 381 -15.54 -9.23 -11.16
C GLY A 381 -15.73 -8.90 -9.69
N ASP A 382 -16.19 -9.90 -8.94
CA ASP A 382 -16.29 -9.86 -7.46
C ASP A 382 -15.04 -10.45 -6.78
N SER A 383 -14.11 -11.00 -7.57
CA SER A 383 -12.95 -11.73 -7.10
C SER A 383 -11.72 -11.38 -7.91
N LEU A 384 -10.63 -11.02 -7.22
CA LEU A 384 -9.31 -10.84 -7.78
C LEU A 384 -8.43 -12.03 -7.36
N PHE A 385 -7.99 -12.82 -8.32
CA PHE A 385 -7.00 -13.86 -8.09
C PHE A 385 -5.59 -13.27 -8.19
N GLU A 386 -4.78 -13.55 -7.18
CA GLU A 386 -3.32 -13.42 -7.20
C GLU A 386 -2.73 -14.84 -7.24
N ILE A 387 -2.13 -15.21 -8.37
CA ILE A 387 -1.73 -16.59 -8.66
C ILE A 387 -0.22 -16.69 -8.74
N ARG A 388 0.38 -17.51 -7.87
CA ARG A 388 1.78 -17.94 -7.94
C ARG A 388 1.94 -18.98 -9.05
N VAL A 389 2.75 -18.66 -10.06
CA VAL A 389 3.03 -19.51 -11.22
C VAL A 389 4.49 -19.92 -11.20
N PRO A 390 4.83 -21.18 -10.83
CA PRO A 390 6.20 -21.63 -10.73
C PRO A 390 6.92 -21.52 -12.08
N LYS A 391 8.25 -21.35 -12.04
CA LYS A 391 9.11 -21.49 -13.21
C LYS A 391 8.88 -22.84 -13.88
N GLY A 392 8.83 -22.87 -15.20
CA GLY A 392 8.60 -24.11 -15.94
C GLY A 392 7.13 -24.53 -16.01
N THR A 393 6.19 -23.65 -15.67
CA THR A 393 4.76 -23.90 -15.84
C THR A 393 4.38 -23.80 -17.33
N PRO A 394 3.61 -24.74 -17.91
CA PRO A 394 3.04 -24.61 -19.25
C PRO A 394 2.12 -23.40 -19.35
N ALA A 395 2.57 -22.37 -20.08
CA ALA A 395 1.84 -21.15 -20.31
C ALA A 395 2.32 -20.48 -21.60
N PHE A 396 1.45 -19.70 -22.25
CA PHE A 396 1.80 -18.91 -23.42
C PHE A 396 1.51 -17.43 -23.17
N TRP A 397 2.50 -16.57 -23.43
CA TRP A 397 2.33 -15.13 -23.27
C TRP A 397 1.84 -14.52 -24.59
N MET A 398 0.60 -14.06 -24.59
CA MET A 398 -0.08 -13.54 -25.78
C MET A 398 0.48 -12.17 -26.19
N GLY A 399 0.88 -11.36 -25.21
CA GLY A 399 1.42 -10.00 -25.43
C GLY A 399 2.71 -9.92 -26.22
N GLY A 400 3.40 -11.05 -26.43
CA GLY A 400 4.58 -11.12 -27.28
C GLY A 400 4.27 -11.35 -28.77
N MET A 401 3.00 -11.58 -29.13
CA MET A 401 2.60 -11.87 -30.51
C MET A 401 2.60 -10.59 -31.38
N PRO A 402 2.90 -10.69 -32.70
CA PRO A 402 3.10 -9.54 -33.59
C PRO A 402 1.93 -8.53 -33.74
N LEU A 403 0.75 -8.83 -33.20
CA LEU A 403 -0.45 -7.99 -33.26
C LEU A 403 -1.17 -7.86 -31.91
N SER A 404 -0.57 -8.32 -30.82
CA SER A 404 -1.20 -8.31 -29.51
C SER A 404 -0.96 -7.00 -28.76
N THR A 405 -2.01 -6.43 -28.20
CA THR A 405 -1.96 -5.35 -27.20
C THR A 405 -2.17 -5.87 -25.78
N GLU A 406 -2.43 -7.17 -25.64
CA GLU A 406 -2.84 -7.79 -24.39
C GLU A 406 -1.62 -8.11 -23.52
N GLN A 407 -1.71 -7.88 -22.21
CA GLN A 407 -0.69 -8.33 -21.26
C GLN A 407 -1.00 -9.73 -20.70
N GLU A 408 -1.66 -10.55 -21.53
CA GLU A 408 -2.23 -11.84 -21.11
C GLU A 408 -1.17 -12.94 -21.08
N LEU A 409 -1.06 -13.62 -19.93
CA LEU A 409 -0.45 -14.93 -19.81
C LEU A 409 -1.56 -15.99 -19.76
N LEU A 410 -1.61 -16.85 -20.77
CA LEU A 410 -2.60 -17.91 -20.88
C LEU A 410 -2.07 -19.20 -20.24
N LEU A 411 -2.68 -19.62 -19.14
CA LEU A 411 -2.38 -20.91 -18.51
C LEU A 411 -3.17 -22.04 -19.19
N GLY A 412 -2.55 -23.21 -19.27
CA GLY A 412 -3.15 -24.41 -19.84
C GLY A 412 -4.47 -24.81 -19.17
N ARG A 413 -5.34 -25.49 -19.93
CA ARG A 413 -6.52 -26.13 -19.36
C ARG A 413 -6.13 -27.29 -18.45
N GLY A 414 -6.87 -27.49 -17.37
CA GLY A 414 -6.52 -28.50 -16.35
C GLY A 414 -5.38 -28.08 -15.41
N THR A 415 -4.89 -26.84 -15.50
CA THR A 415 -4.03 -26.25 -14.46
C THR A 415 -4.74 -26.31 -13.12
N ARG A 416 -4.11 -26.95 -12.13
CA ARG A 416 -4.62 -27.04 -10.77
C ARG A 416 -4.15 -25.86 -9.95
N LEU A 417 -5.06 -25.19 -9.27
CA LEU A 417 -4.77 -24.07 -8.38
C LEU A 417 -5.09 -24.46 -6.93
N LYS A 418 -4.08 -24.44 -6.06
CA LYS A 418 -4.30 -24.57 -4.61
C LYS A 418 -4.60 -23.18 -4.04
N ILE A 419 -5.74 -23.02 -3.37
CA ILE A 419 -6.09 -21.78 -2.67
C ILE A 419 -5.24 -21.69 -1.40
N LEU A 420 -4.52 -20.58 -1.25
CA LEU A 420 -3.66 -20.30 -0.12
C LEU A 420 -4.39 -19.46 0.92
N ALA A 421 -5.06 -18.40 0.48
CA ALA A 421 -5.77 -17.46 1.36
C ALA A 421 -6.95 -16.80 0.62
N VAL A 422 -7.93 -16.34 1.38
CA VAL A 422 -9.07 -15.56 0.88
C VAL A 422 -9.31 -14.39 1.83
N GLU A 423 -9.25 -13.18 1.31
CA GLU A 423 -9.37 -11.93 2.07
C GLU A 423 -10.41 -11.02 1.41
N GLN A 424 -11.16 -10.24 2.18
CA GLN A 424 -12.04 -9.20 1.64
C GLN A 424 -11.24 -7.91 1.46
N GLN A 425 -11.21 -7.35 0.25
CA GLN A 425 -10.53 -6.09 -0.07
C GLN A 425 -11.49 -5.15 -0.81
N GLY A 426 -12.14 -4.25 -0.06
CA GLY A 426 -13.15 -3.35 -0.59
C GLY A 426 -14.31 -4.14 -1.23
N PRO A 427 -14.71 -3.82 -2.48
CA PRO A 427 -15.82 -4.50 -3.16
C PRO A 427 -15.46 -5.90 -3.69
N ARG A 428 -14.18 -6.32 -3.66
CA ARG A 428 -13.72 -7.60 -4.22
C ARG A 428 -13.13 -8.50 -3.14
N ARG A 429 -13.15 -9.81 -3.39
CA ARG A 429 -12.38 -10.79 -2.62
C ARG A 429 -11.02 -10.98 -3.26
N LEU A 430 -9.94 -10.82 -2.51
CA LEU A 430 -8.61 -11.24 -2.92
C LEU A 430 -8.46 -12.74 -2.64
N ILE A 431 -8.20 -13.51 -3.68
CA ILE A 431 -7.97 -14.96 -3.60
C ILE A 431 -6.51 -15.22 -3.98
N ARG A 432 -5.70 -15.62 -2.99
CA ARG A 432 -4.31 -16.02 -3.23
C ARG A 432 -4.28 -17.50 -3.58
N ALA A 433 -3.66 -17.85 -4.68
CA ALA A 433 -3.57 -19.22 -5.15
C ALA A 433 -2.18 -19.55 -5.69
N GLU A 434 -1.89 -20.85 -5.83
CA GLU A 434 -0.64 -21.35 -6.41
C GLU A 434 -0.92 -22.44 -7.43
N VAL A 435 -0.29 -22.34 -8.59
CA VAL A 435 -0.28 -23.39 -9.61
C VAL A 435 0.46 -24.59 -9.04
N MET A 436 -0.22 -25.73 -8.99
CA MET A 436 0.41 -26.98 -8.59
C MET A 436 1.26 -27.53 -9.74
N PRO A 437 2.40 -28.19 -9.43
CA PRO A 437 3.21 -28.91 -10.41
C PRO A 437 2.45 -29.98 -11.20
#